data_AF-A0A1M2ZMR6-F1
#
_entry.id   AF-A0A1M2ZMR6-F1
#
_cell.length_a   1.000
_cell.length_b   1.000
_cell.length_c   1.000
_cell.angle_alpha   90.00
_cell.angle_beta   90.00
_cell.angle_gamma   90.00
#
_symmetry.space_group_name_H-M   'P 1'
#
loop_
_entity.id
_entity.type
_entity.pdbx_description
1 polymer ?
#
loop_
_entity_poly.entity_id
_entity_poly.type
_entity_poly.pdbx_seq_one_letter_code
_entity_poly.pdbx_strand_id
1 'polypeptide(L)'
;MTVEELNIALYQKMFDEQDDFVKHLETLTPKEILNPAYEYTTRQDILLSLEENDLSAGEATQLLKQDKPLSAVFSVWEKRETPYMKSIFETMSDTARQLLQRENSSMGKER
;
A
#
# COMPACT_ATOMS: atom_id res chain seq x y z
N MET A 1 -20.98 22.81 2.25
CA MET A 1 -20.94 21.35 2.43
C MET A 1 -20.64 21.06 3.90
N THR A 2 -21.30 20.07 4.48
CA THR A 2 -20.99 19.55 5.81
C THR A 2 -19.68 18.75 5.78
N VAL A 3 -19.14 18.40 6.96
CA VAL A 3 -17.94 17.53 7.05
C VAL A 3 -18.21 16.17 6.39
N GLU A 4 -19.38 15.60 6.65
CA GLU A 4 -19.84 14.33 6.06
C GLU A 4 -19.95 14.43 4.53
N GLU A 5 -20.61 15.47 4.01
CA GLU A 5 -20.72 15.69 2.56
C GLU A 5 -19.35 15.84 1.88
N LEU A 6 -18.37 16.43 2.57
CA LEU A 6 -17.01 16.58 2.05
C LEU A 6 -16.25 15.25 2.01
N ASN A 7 -16.38 14.40 3.03
CA ASN A 7 -15.76 13.07 3.04
C ASN A 7 -16.41 12.14 2.01
N ILE A 8 -17.74 12.16 1.88
CA ILE A 8 -18.45 11.42 0.83
C ILE A 8 -17.99 11.86 -0.56
N ALA A 9 -17.90 13.17 -0.81
CA ALA A 9 -17.42 13.68 -2.09
C ALA A 9 -15.97 13.29 -2.37
N LEU A 10 -15.11 13.31 -1.34
CA LEU A 10 -13.72 12.89 -1.46
C LEU A 10 -13.61 11.40 -1.77
N TYR A 11 -14.36 10.56 -1.04
CA TYR A 11 -14.42 9.12 -1.26
C TYR A 11 -14.83 8.81 -2.69
N GLN A 12 -15.92 9.42 -3.18
CA GLN A 12 -16.38 9.19 -4.55
C GLN A 12 -15.30 9.56 -5.57
N LYS A 13 -14.63 10.71 -5.40
CA LYS A 13 -13.56 11.13 -6.31
C LYS A 13 -12.37 10.18 -6.29
N MET A 14 -11.97 9.70 -5.12
CA MET A 14 -10.88 8.73 -4.99
C MET A 14 -11.28 7.35 -5.53
N PHE A 15 -12.54 6.96 -5.37
CA PHE A 15 -13.10 5.71 -5.91
C PHE A 15 -13.12 5.74 -7.44
N ASP A 16 -13.58 6.82 -8.05
CA ASP A 16 -13.56 7.00 -9.51
C ASP A 16 -12.13 6.93 -10.05
N GLU A 17 -11.16 7.52 -9.33
CA GLU A 17 -9.75 7.43 -9.68
C GLU A 17 -9.20 5.99 -9.59
N GLN A 18 -9.66 5.19 -8.61
CA GLN A 18 -9.32 3.77 -8.50
C GLN A 18 -9.95 2.95 -9.62
N ASP A 19 -11.20 3.23 -9.98
CA ASP A 19 -11.90 2.54 -11.07
C ASP A 19 -11.18 2.75 -12.41
N ASP A 20 -10.76 3.99 -12.70
CA ASP A 20 -9.95 4.29 -13.88
C ASP A 20 -8.57 3.61 -13.84
N PHE A 21 -7.96 3.49 -12.66
CA PHE A 21 -6.73 2.72 -12.49
C PHE A 21 -6.96 1.23 -12.78
N VAL A 22 -8.04 0.63 -12.26
CA VAL A 22 -8.40 -0.77 -12.51
C VAL A 22 -8.63 -1.03 -13.99
N LYS A 23 -9.40 -0.17 -14.68
CA LYS A 23 -9.60 -0.27 -16.14
C LYS A 23 -8.27 -0.26 -16.89
N HIS A 24 -7.30 0.55 -16.45
CA HIS A 24 -5.96 0.52 -17.02
C HIS A 24 -5.25 -0.81 -16.74
N LEU A 25 -5.30 -1.33 -15.51
CA LEU A 25 -4.68 -2.60 -15.14
C LEU A 25 -5.26 -3.79 -15.92
N GLU A 26 -6.55 -3.78 -16.22
CA GLU A 26 -7.21 -4.82 -17.04
C GLU A 26 -6.67 -4.89 -18.48
N THR A 27 -6.02 -3.83 -18.97
CA THR A 27 -5.35 -3.84 -20.29
C THR A 27 -3.95 -4.47 -20.27
N LEU A 28 -3.37 -4.68 -19.08
CA LEU A 28 -2.01 -5.19 -18.92
C LEU A 28 -1.94 -6.70 -19.07
N THR A 29 -0.79 -7.20 -19.52
CA THR A 29 -0.52 -8.64 -19.50
C THR A 29 -0.35 -9.16 -18.06
N PRO A 30 -0.47 -10.48 -17.83
CA PRO A 30 -0.22 -11.08 -16.51
C PRO A 30 1.17 -10.78 -15.94
N LYS A 31 2.17 -10.48 -16.79
CA LYS A 31 3.51 -10.12 -16.32
C LYS A 31 3.59 -8.66 -15.91
N GLU A 32 2.94 -7.77 -16.66
CA GLU A 32 2.97 -6.32 -16.42
C GLU A 32 2.18 -5.93 -15.17
N ILE A 33 1.05 -6.61 -14.90
CA ILE A 33 0.19 -6.34 -13.73
C ILE A 33 0.88 -6.62 -12.38
N LEU A 34 1.97 -7.40 -12.36
CA LEU A 34 2.73 -7.66 -11.13
C LEU A 34 3.38 -6.39 -10.56
N ASN A 35 3.79 -5.45 -11.42
CA ASN A 35 4.45 -4.23 -11.00
C ASN A 35 3.51 -3.30 -10.19
N PRO A 36 2.31 -2.95 -10.68
CA PRO A 36 1.36 -2.11 -9.96
C PRO A 36 0.56 -2.84 -8.88
N ALA A 37 0.75 -4.16 -8.69
CA ALA A 37 -0.07 -4.93 -7.74
C ALA A 37 -0.03 -4.37 -6.30
N TYR A 38 1.15 -3.92 -5.86
CA TYR A 38 1.30 -3.25 -4.56
C TYR A 38 0.47 -1.96 -4.49
N GLU A 39 0.65 -1.07 -5.47
CA GLU A 39 -0.12 0.19 -5.56
C GLU A 39 -1.62 -0.09 -5.57
N TYR A 40 -2.07 -1.04 -6.39
CA TYR A 40 -3.48 -1.43 -6.47
C TYR A 40 -4.06 -1.78 -5.10
N THR A 41 -3.43 -2.70 -4.37
CA THR A 41 -3.92 -3.15 -3.06
C THR A 41 -3.88 -2.02 -2.03
N THR A 42 -2.81 -1.25 -1.98
CA THR A 42 -2.67 -0.15 -1.01
C THR A 42 -3.65 0.99 -1.28
N ARG A 43 -3.98 1.26 -2.54
CA ARG A 43 -5.03 2.24 -2.87
C ARG A 43 -6.41 1.79 -2.38
N GLN A 44 -6.71 0.50 -2.41
CA GLN A 44 -7.93 -0.06 -1.81
C GLN A 44 -7.93 0.11 -0.29
N ASP A 45 -6.79 -0.13 0.38
CA ASP A 45 -6.67 0.07 1.83
C ASP A 45 -6.88 1.55 2.22
N ILE A 46 -6.39 2.49 1.41
CA ILE A 46 -6.61 3.93 1.61
C ILE A 46 -8.11 4.28 1.50
N LEU A 47 -8.80 3.73 0.50
CA LEU A 47 -10.25 3.93 0.32
C LEU A 47 -11.04 3.36 1.50
N LEU A 48 -10.74 2.13 1.90
CA LEU A 48 -11.38 1.49 3.05
C LEU A 48 -11.15 2.29 4.35
N SER A 49 -9.94 2.82 4.52
CA SER A 49 -9.63 3.69 5.67
C SER A 49 -10.50 4.95 5.69
N LEU A 50 -10.77 5.57 4.53
CA LEU A 50 -11.65 6.74 4.42
C LEU A 50 -13.14 6.37 4.54
N GLU A 51 -13.54 5.14 4.24
CA GLU A 51 -14.92 4.66 4.46
C GLU A 51 -15.22 4.54 5.96
N GLU A 52 -14.25 4.07 6.73
CA GLU A 52 -14.39 3.86 8.18
C GLU A 52 -14.05 5.11 9.02
N ASN A 53 -13.46 6.15 8.43
CA ASN A 53 -12.98 7.33 9.15
C ASN A 53 -13.23 8.62 8.37
N ASP A 54 -13.54 9.70 9.09
CA ASP A 54 -13.67 11.03 8.50
C ASP A 54 -12.41 11.88 8.69
N LEU A 55 -12.03 12.61 7.65
CA LEU A 55 -11.14 13.76 7.74
C LEU A 55 -11.90 14.99 8.22
N SER A 56 -11.17 15.96 8.78
CA SER A 56 -11.76 17.28 9.01
C SER A 56 -12.19 17.94 7.69
N ALA A 57 -13.17 18.85 7.74
CA ALA A 57 -13.60 19.60 6.55
C ALA A 57 -12.44 20.28 5.83
N GLY A 58 -11.45 20.78 6.58
CA GLY A 58 -10.26 21.43 6.02
C GLY A 58 -9.39 20.46 5.24
N GLU A 59 -9.10 19.28 5.80
CA GLU A 59 -8.30 18.23 5.17
C GLU A 59 -8.99 17.66 3.92
N ALA A 60 -10.26 17.29 4.03
CA ALA A 60 -11.04 16.78 2.91
C ALA A 60 -11.10 17.79 1.76
N THR A 61 -11.30 19.08 2.07
CA THR A 61 -11.30 20.16 1.07
C THR A 61 -9.95 20.30 0.36
N GLN A 62 -8.81 20.11 1.05
CA GLN A 62 -7.49 20.20 0.39
C GLN A 62 -7.23 19.02 -0.53
N LEU A 63 -7.62 17.80 -0.12
CA LEU A 63 -7.50 16.62 -0.99
C LEU A 63 -8.44 16.73 -2.19
N LEU A 64 -9.67 17.21 -2.03
CA LEU A 64 -10.62 17.42 -3.13
C LEU A 64 -10.09 18.34 -4.23
N LYS A 65 -9.20 19.30 -3.90
CA LYS A 65 -8.55 20.18 -4.88
C LYS A 65 -7.48 19.50 -5.71
N GLN A 66 -6.95 18.35 -5.26
CA GLN A 66 -6.01 17.58 -6.06
C GLN A 66 -6.72 16.97 -7.26
N ASP A 67 -6.03 16.87 -8.39
CA ASP A 67 -6.59 16.22 -9.59
C ASP A 67 -6.75 14.71 -9.34
N LYS A 68 -5.70 14.11 -8.76
CA LYS A 68 -5.63 12.68 -8.39
C LYS A 68 -5.36 12.50 -6.88
N PRO A 69 -6.36 12.72 -6.01
CA PRO A 69 -6.18 12.65 -4.56
C PRO A 69 -5.71 11.27 -4.06
N LEU A 70 -6.17 10.17 -4.66
CA LEU A 70 -5.78 8.82 -4.22
C LEU A 70 -4.32 8.52 -4.55
N SER A 71 -3.89 8.84 -5.77
CA SER A 71 -2.47 8.76 -6.17
C SER A 71 -1.59 9.66 -5.30
N ALA A 72 -2.05 10.87 -4.96
CA ALA A 72 -1.29 11.79 -4.11
C ALA A 72 -1.06 11.20 -2.71
N VAL A 73 -2.12 10.64 -2.08
CA VAL A 73 -2.01 9.98 -0.77
C VAL A 73 -1.09 8.75 -0.85
N PHE A 74 -1.25 7.91 -1.88
CA PHE A 74 -0.39 6.74 -2.11
C PHE A 74 1.10 7.13 -2.22
N SER A 75 1.42 8.17 -2.99
CA SER A 75 2.81 8.60 -3.22
C SER A 75 3.53 9.11 -1.97
N VAL A 76 2.78 9.55 -0.97
CA VAL A 76 3.30 9.93 0.35
C VAL A 76 3.40 8.69 1.23
N TRP A 77 2.40 7.82 1.19
CA TRP A 77 2.38 6.58 1.95
C TRP A 77 3.52 5.62 1.58
N GLU A 78 3.76 5.38 0.30
CA GLU A 78 4.82 4.48 -0.18
C GLU A 78 6.20 4.89 0.34
N LYS A 79 6.43 6.21 0.52
CA LYS A 79 7.70 6.78 1.03
C LYS A 79 7.80 6.78 2.54
N ARG A 80 6.67 6.66 3.24
CA ARG A 80 6.64 6.49 4.70
C ARG A 80 7.07 5.08 5.11
N GLU A 81 7.47 4.25 4.13
CA GLU A 81 7.89 2.85 4.23
C GLU A 81 8.21 2.50 5.67
N THR A 82 7.17 1.96 6.30
CA THR A 82 7.14 1.55 7.69
C THR A 82 8.25 0.52 7.91
N PRO A 83 8.52 0.11 9.17
CA PRO A 83 9.46 -0.98 9.45
C PRO A 83 9.19 -2.28 8.67
N TYR A 84 8.12 -2.41 7.88
CA TYR A 84 7.76 -3.59 7.10
C TYR A 84 8.91 -4.16 6.25
N MET A 85 9.53 -3.37 5.36
CA MET A 85 10.65 -3.88 4.55
C MET A 85 11.88 -4.22 5.39
N LYS A 86 12.11 -3.45 6.47
CA LYS A 86 13.15 -3.76 7.45
C LYS A 86 12.86 -5.09 8.17
N SER A 87 11.63 -5.34 8.58
CA SER A 87 11.19 -6.57 9.24
C SER A 87 11.26 -7.78 8.31
N ILE A 88 10.94 -7.59 7.02
CA ILE A 88 11.17 -8.63 6.00
C ILE A 88 12.66 -8.96 5.94
N PHE A 89 13.51 -7.94 5.83
CA PHE A 89 14.95 -8.16 5.75
C PHE A 89 15.53 -8.79 7.02
N GLU A 90 15.07 -8.37 8.20
CA GLU A 90 15.43 -8.98 9.48
C GLU A 90 15.02 -10.47 9.51
N THR A 91 13.80 -10.79 9.06
CA THR A 91 13.31 -12.17 8.96
C THR A 91 14.16 -13.01 8.01
N MET A 92 14.55 -12.46 6.85
CA MET A 92 15.46 -13.12 5.92
C MET A 92 16.82 -13.38 6.58
N SER A 93 17.37 -12.38 7.28
CA SER A 93 18.66 -12.47 7.96
C SER A 93 18.64 -13.55 9.05
N ASP A 94 17.60 -13.57 9.87
CA ASP A 94 17.43 -14.55 10.94
C ASP A 94 17.26 -15.97 10.40
N THR A 95 16.48 -16.12 9.32
CA THR A 95 16.32 -17.41 8.63
C THR A 95 17.66 -17.92 8.12
N ALA A 96 18.46 -17.06 7.48
CA ALA A 96 19.79 -17.41 6.99
C ALA A 96 20.73 -17.84 8.14
N ARG A 97 20.74 -17.10 9.27
CA ARG A 97 21.53 -17.45 10.46
C ARG A 97 21.13 -18.82 11.02
N GLN A 98 19.84 -19.12 11.09
CA GLN A 98 19.35 -20.42 11.56
C GLN A 98 19.79 -21.56 10.64
N LEU A 99 19.72 -21.38 9.32
CA LEU A 99 20.17 -22.39 8.36
C LEU A 99 21.67 -22.67 8.47
N LEU A 100 22.50 -21.62 8.59
CA LEU A 100 23.95 -21.76 8.80
C LEU A 100 24.30 -22.49 10.10
N GLN A 101 23.57 -22.22 11.19
CA GLN A 101 23.77 -22.92 12.46
C GLN A 101 23.44 -24.42 12.35
N ARG A 102 22.38 -24.78 11.61
CA ARG A 102 21.99 -26.18 11.39
C ARG A 102 23.03 -26.93 10.56
N GLU A 103 23.52 -26.33 9.49
CA GLU A 103 24.57 -26.90 8.64
C GLU A 103 25.85 -27.17 9.45
N ASN A 104 26.33 -26.16 10.19
CA ASN A 104 27.52 -26.29 11.03
C ASN A 104 27.34 -27.34 12.15
N SER A 105 26.15 -27.44 12.73
CA SER A 105 25.85 -28.44 13.78
C SER A 105 25.74 -29.87 13.22
N SER A 106 25.37 -30.03 11.93
CA SER A 106 25.36 -31.33 11.26
C SER A 106 26.77 -31.80 10.90
N MET A 107 27.61 -30.90 10.37
CA MET A 107 29.02 -31.17 10.04
C MET A 107 29.90 -31.44 11.27
N GLY A 108 29.55 -30.87 12.43
CA GLY A 108 30.24 -31.11 13.70
C GLY A 108 29.89 -32.44 14.39
N LYS A 109 28.84 -33.14 13.94
CA LYS A 109 28.45 -34.47 14.46
C LYS A 109 29.00 -35.64 13.64
N GLU A 110 29.54 -35.37 12.46
CA GLU A 110 30.14 -36.37 11.56
C GLU A 110 31.67 -36.46 11.68
N ARG A 111 32.27 -35.70 12.61
CA ARG A 111 33.70 -35.75 12.96
C ARG A 111 33.89 -36.29 14.37
#